data_AF-A0A1Y4V574-F1
#
_entry.id   AF-A0A1Y4V574-F1
#
_cell.length_a   1.000
_cell.length_b   1.000
_cell.length_c   1.000
_cell.angle_alpha   90.00
_cell.angle_beta   90.00
_cell.angle_gamma   90.00
#
_symmetry.space_group_name_H-M   'P 1'
#
loop_
_entity.id
_entity.type
_entity.pdbx_description
1 polymer ?
#
loop_
_entity_poly.entity_id
_entity_poly.type
_entity_poly.pdbx_seq_one_letter_code
_entity_poly.pdbx_strand_id
1 'polypeptide(L)'
;MIMKEIQRIANSYFNYFKLKDVNLRFILADDMYECQKKYGFSDEDIKTLDEATARQNWKHVAACMKYPRSMDEPFYLIFKRPYIERVEDCELYRLVFHELTHMCDYKDYARLNHLSSYEELFSNPETVLFQHWSEYHAERRGYAAWLKHRYGVQLKYSPDKIGIMERETMDNIRYYGEHYTNTAEYGSTRQIYFTMHLLARMSIWMQILPYQVSDILSKEPFNYRGIIWIKKLMYLFSKYPEIGQMNDHFMDIAHIVAENMSLTREELWEVVS
;
A
#
# COMPACT_ATOMS: atom_id res chain seq x y z
N MET A 1 1.73 13.29 23.26
CA MET A 1 1.99 14.30 22.21
C MET A 1 1.71 13.71 20.81
N ILE A 2 2.33 12.57 20.48
CA ILE A 2 2.21 11.92 19.16
C ILE A 2 0.77 11.59 18.70
N MET A 3 -0.12 11.16 19.60
CA MET A 3 -1.53 10.88 19.24
C MET A 3 -2.26 12.14 18.72
N LYS A 4 -1.99 13.31 19.32
CA LYS A 4 -2.58 14.58 18.85
C LYS A 4 -2.09 14.90 17.43
N GLU A 5 -0.84 14.55 17.14
CA GLU A 5 -0.24 14.76 15.84
C GLU A 5 -0.83 13.84 14.77
N ILE A 6 -1.00 12.55 15.08
CA ILE A 6 -1.73 11.60 14.22
C ILE A 6 -3.13 12.13 13.92
N GLN A 7 -3.87 12.58 14.94
CA GLN A 7 -5.20 13.13 14.75
C GLN A 7 -5.20 14.40 13.88
N ARG A 8 -4.20 15.27 14.05
CA ARG A 8 -4.04 16.49 13.23
C ARG A 8 -3.81 16.13 11.76
N ILE A 9 -2.95 15.15 11.49
CA ILE A 9 -2.66 14.64 10.15
C ILE A 9 -3.92 13.99 9.55
N ALA A 10 -4.61 13.15 10.31
CA ALA A 10 -5.85 12.52 9.87
C ALA A 10 -6.95 13.55 9.54
N ASN A 11 -7.11 14.59 10.36
CA ASN A 11 -8.04 15.69 10.06
C ASN A 11 -7.66 16.41 8.76
N SER A 12 -6.37 16.55 8.45
CA SER A 12 -5.94 17.12 7.17
C SER A 12 -6.33 16.23 5.99
N TYR A 13 -6.23 14.91 6.14
CA TYR A 13 -6.68 13.93 5.15
C TYR A 13 -8.19 14.03 4.94
N PHE A 14 -8.99 14.00 6.01
CA PHE A 14 -10.45 14.09 5.95
C PHE A 14 -10.92 15.37 5.27
N ASN A 15 -10.29 16.51 5.60
CA ASN A 15 -10.62 17.78 4.98
C ASN A 15 -10.26 17.81 3.49
N TYR A 16 -9.09 17.27 3.12
CA TYR A 16 -8.63 17.24 1.74
C TYR A 16 -9.53 16.38 0.85
N PHE A 17 -9.89 15.19 1.33
CA PHE A 17 -10.74 14.24 0.60
C PHE A 17 -12.25 14.42 0.87
N LYS A 18 -12.63 15.45 1.64
CA LYS A 18 -14.03 15.77 1.99
C LYS A 18 -14.80 14.59 2.58
N LEU A 19 -14.12 13.80 3.41
CA LEU A 19 -14.69 12.61 4.03
C LEU A 19 -15.62 13.00 5.17
N LYS A 20 -16.80 12.35 5.21
CA LYS A 20 -17.80 12.48 6.27
C LYS A 20 -17.98 11.13 6.97
N ASP A 21 -18.39 11.19 8.24
CA ASP A 21 -18.81 10.04 9.04
C ASP A 21 -17.78 8.90 9.04
N VAL A 22 -16.57 9.23 9.50
CA VAL A 22 -15.46 8.28 9.57
C VAL A 22 -15.51 7.53 10.91
N ASN A 23 -15.99 6.28 10.89
CA ASN A 23 -15.98 5.40 12.06
C ASN A 23 -14.58 4.79 12.25
N LEU A 24 -13.72 5.51 12.96
CA LEU A 24 -12.29 5.18 13.05
C LEU A 24 -11.74 5.37 14.47
N ARG A 25 -10.82 4.48 14.86
CA ARG A 25 -10.05 4.57 16.10
C ARG A 25 -8.55 4.44 15.84
N PHE A 26 -7.77 5.25 16.55
CA PHE A 26 -6.31 5.21 16.51
C PHE A 26 -5.74 4.45 17.72
N ILE A 27 -4.77 3.58 17.48
CA ILE A 27 -4.07 2.83 18.53
C ILE A 27 -2.57 3.06 18.41
N LEU A 28 -1.93 3.32 19.55
CA LEU A 28 -0.47 3.34 19.68
C LEU A 28 0.01 2.04 20.32
N ALA A 29 0.64 1.19 19.52
CA ALA A 29 1.15 -0.09 19.94
C ALA A 29 2.65 -0.01 20.29
N ASP A 30 3.01 -0.46 21.48
CA ASP A 30 4.42 -0.66 21.84
C ASP A 30 4.97 -1.95 21.20
N ASP A 31 4.11 -2.97 21.11
CA ASP A 31 4.34 -4.24 20.42
C ASP A 31 3.19 -4.51 19.43
N MET A 32 3.52 -4.63 18.15
CA MET A 32 2.55 -4.88 17.08
C MET A 32 1.96 -6.28 17.15
N TYR A 33 2.71 -7.27 17.61
CA TYR A 33 2.22 -8.64 17.75
C TYR A 33 1.18 -8.75 18.88
N GLU A 34 1.44 -8.15 20.03
CA GLU A 34 0.45 -8.13 21.14
C GLU A 34 -0.80 -7.32 20.77
N CYS A 35 -0.61 -6.23 20.03
CA CYS A 35 -1.72 -5.46 19.51
C CYS A 35 -2.54 -6.28 18.50
N GLN A 36 -1.88 -7.02 17.61
CA GLN A 36 -2.53 -7.94 16.68
C GLN A 36 -3.30 -9.04 17.43
N LYS A 37 -2.79 -9.61 18.53
CA LYS A 37 -3.55 -10.61 19.30
C LYS A 37 -4.79 -10.01 19.96
N LYS A 38 -4.70 -8.78 20.45
CA LYS A 38 -5.79 -8.11 21.17
C LYS A 38 -6.91 -7.64 20.24
N TYR A 39 -6.57 -7.16 19.05
CA TYR A 39 -7.50 -6.57 18.09
C TYR A 39 -7.63 -7.38 16.79
N GLY A 40 -6.97 -8.53 16.70
CA GLY A 40 -7.04 -9.43 15.56
C GLY A 40 -8.39 -10.11 15.50
N PHE A 41 -8.97 -10.17 14.29
CA PHE A 41 -10.35 -10.59 14.10
C PHE A 41 -10.51 -12.00 13.53
N SER A 42 -9.46 -12.64 12.99
CA SER A 42 -9.50 -14.06 12.62
C SER A 42 -8.75 -14.91 13.66
N ASP A 43 -9.41 -15.97 14.12
CA ASP A 43 -8.78 -16.98 14.98
C ASP A 43 -7.72 -17.79 14.21
N GLU A 44 -7.76 -17.78 12.88
CA GLU A 44 -6.82 -18.49 12.00
C GLU A 44 -5.43 -17.83 11.94
N ASP A 45 -5.34 -16.50 11.91
CA ASP A 45 -4.05 -15.78 11.93
C ASP A 45 -3.28 -16.00 13.25
N ILE A 46 -4.02 -16.28 14.34
CA ILE A 46 -3.46 -16.53 15.67
C ILE A 46 -3.03 -18.00 15.83
N LYS A 47 -3.64 -18.93 15.09
CA LYS A 47 -3.46 -20.38 15.27
C LYS A 47 -2.41 -21.02 14.37
N THR A 48 -2.00 -20.37 13.27
CA THR A 48 -1.20 -21.01 12.20
C THR A 48 0.31 -20.83 12.33
N LEU A 49 0.79 -19.87 13.13
CA LEU A 49 2.22 -19.59 13.33
C LEU A 49 2.62 -19.73 14.80
N ASP A 50 3.79 -20.29 15.07
CA ASP A 50 4.37 -20.22 16.41
C ASP A 50 4.69 -18.76 16.79
N GLU A 51 4.70 -18.46 18.09
CA GLU A 51 4.85 -17.09 18.59
C GLU A 51 6.16 -16.44 18.12
N ALA A 52 7.26 -17.19 18.00
CA ALA A 52 8.55 -16.61 17.59
C ALA A 52 8.50 -16.16 16.12
N THR A 53 7.97 -17.01 15.24
CA THR A 53 7.77 -16.68 13.82
C THR A 53 6.80 -15.51 13.66
N ALA A 54 5.69 -15.49 14.39
CA ALA A 54 4.74 -14.39 14.33
C ALA A 54 5.38 -13.07 14.80
N ARG A 55 6.12 -13.07 15.91
CA ARG A 55 6.83 -11.88 16.38
C ARG A 55 7.86 -11.38 15.38
N GLN A 56 8.54 -12.27 14.67
CA GLN A 56 9.47 -11.90 13.59
C GLN A 56 8.74 -11.17 12.46
N ASN A 57 7.59 -11.69 12.02
CA ASN A 57 6.78 -11.08 10.96
C ASN A 57 6.26 -9.68 11.36
N TRP A 58 5.79 -9.52 12.59
CA TRP A 58 5.26 -8.25 13.11
C TRP A 58 6.34 -7.25 13.53
N LYS A 59 7.62 -7.66 13.57
CA LYS A 59 8.75 -6.81 14.00
C LYS A 59 8.93 -5.57 13.12
N HIS A 60 8.71 -5.72 11.82
CA HIS A 60 8.99 -4.67 10.82
C HIS A 60 7.78 -3.80 10.48
N VAL A 61 6.60 -4.16 10.96
CA VAL A 61 5.35 -3.42 10.70
C VAL A 61 5.37 -2.10 11.46
N ALA A 62 5.32 -0.99 10.73
CA ALA A 62 5.32 0.37 11.29
C ALA A 62 3.91 0.88 11.60
N ALA A 63 2.95 0.50 10.77
CA ALA A 63 1.54 0.78 10.94
C ALA A 63 0.73 -0.34 10.26
N CYS A 64 -0.54 -0.48 10.64
CA CYS A 64 -1.50 -1.28 9.88
C CYS A 64 -2.94 -0.84 10.15
N MET A 65 -3.78 -0.99 9.14
CA MET A 65 -5.22 -0.92 9.24
C MET A 65 -5.77 -2.30 9.64
N LYS A 66 -6.74 -2.28 10.55
CA LYS A 66 -7.64 -3.42 10.81
C LYS A 66 -9.04 -3.05 10.38
N TYR A 67 -9.57 -3.88 9.51
CA TYR A 67 -10.97 -3.86 9.11
C TYR A 67 -11.84 -4.35 10.26
N PRO A 68 -13.04 -3.79 10.44
CA PRO A 68 -14.00 -4.27 11.44
C PRO A 68 -14.60 -5.62 11.00
N ARG A 69 -15.23 -6.37 11.92
CA ARG A 69 -15.97 -7.60 11.53
C ARG A 69 -17.29 -7.26 10.86
N SER A 70 -18.00 -6.26 11.37
CA SER A 70 -19.29 -5.81 10.85
C SER A 70 -19.21 -4.40 10.27
N MET A 71 -20.22 -4.02 9.46
CA MET A 71 -20.26 -2.70 8.82
C MET A 71 -20.40 -1.53 9.81
N ASP A 72 -20.92 -1.79 11.01
CA ASP A 72 -21.19 -0.77 12.04
C ASP A 72 -20.02 -0.58 13.03
N GLU A 73 -19.03 -1.47 12.99
CA GLU A 73 -17.85 -1.41 13.85
C GLU A 73 -16.80 -0.41 13.32
N PRO A 74 -16.00 0.22 14.19
CA PRO A 74 -14.95 1.13 13.76
C PRO A 74 -13.79 0.38 13.09
N PHE A 75 -13.20 1.01 12.09
CA PHE A 75 -11.84 0.67 11.66
C PHE A 75 -10.85 1.01 12.77
N TYR A 76 -9.76 0.24 12.85
CA TYR A 76 -8.65 0.55 13.74
C TYR A 76 -7.39 0.80 12.93
N LEU A 77 -6.76 1.97 13.11
CA LEU A 77 -5.42 2.24 12.61
C LEU A 77 -4.43 2.15 13.75
N ILE A 78 -3.53 1.17 13.63
CA ILE A 78 -2.55 0.83 14.64
C ILE A 78 -1.19 1.37 14.19
N PHE A 79 -0.54 2.16 15.03
CA PHE A 79 0.80 2.70 14.76
C PHE A 79 1.78 2.21 15.81
N LYS A 80 2.95 1.73 15.36
CA LYS A 80 4.02 1.28 16.23
C LYS A 80 4.69 2.47 16.92
N ARG A 81 4.36 2.70 18.19
CA ARG A 81 4.81 3.86 18.98
C ARG A 81 6.34 4.03 18.93
N PRO A 82 7.18 3.01 19.21
CA PRO A 82 8.62 3.19 19.16
C PRO A 82 9.13 3.55 17.78
N TYR A 83 8.42 3.23 16.70
CA TYR A 83 8.83 3.62 15.35
C TYR A 83 8.47 5.08 15.10
N ILE A 84 7.20 5.45 15.27
CA ILE A 84 6.71 6.79 14.94
C ILE A 84 7.31 7.91 15.82
N GLU A 85 7.81 7.59 17.01
CA GLU A 85 8.49 8.56 17.88
C GLU A 85 9.91 8.91 17.41
N ARG A 86 10.46 8.15 16.45
CA ARG A 86 11.84 8.31 15.94
C ARG A 86 11.91 8.80 14.50
N VAL A 87 10.81 8.76 13.76
CA VAL A 87 10.81 9.17 12.34
C VAL A 87 10.59 10.66 12.18
N GLU A 88 10.98 11.18 11.01
CA GLU A 88 10.67 12.55 10.61
C GLU A 88 9.16 12.72 10.38
N ASP A 89 8.66 13.95 10.53
CA ASP A 89 7.24 14.27 10.35
C ASP A 89 6.70 13.80 8.99
N CYS A 90 7.46 13.93 7.91
CA CYS A 90 7.02 13.51 6.57
C CYS A 90 6.74 12.01 6.48
N GLU A 91 7.46 11.18 7.25
CA GLU A 91 7.21 9.75 7.35
C GLU A 91 5.95 9.44 8.15
N LEU A 92 5.68 10.21 9.22
CA LEU A 92 4.40 10.11 9.93
C LEU A 92 3.22 10.48 9.01
N TYR A 93 3.36 11.51 8.17
CA TYR A 93 2.36 11.84 7.15
C TYR A 93 2.16 10.68 6.16
N ARG A 94 3.24 10.05 5.68
CA ARG A 94 3.19 8.89 4.78
C ARG A 94 2.34 7.78 5.37
N LEU A 95 2.67 7.36 6.60
CA LEU A 95 1.98 6.26 7.29
C LEU A 95 0.51 6.58 7.54
N VAL A 96 0.20 7.75 8.08
CA VAL A 96 -1.21 8.10 8.38
C VAL A 96 -2.04 8.18 7.10
N PHE A 97 -1.51 8.75 6.01
CA PHE A 97 -2.22 8.82 4.73
C PHE A 97 -2.39 7.44 4.08
N HIS A 98 -1.38 6.58 4.17
CA HIS A 98 -1.42 5.21 3.66
C HIS A 98 -2.55 4.42 4.34
N GLU A 99 -2.54 4.36 5.68
CA GLU A 99 -3.54 3.59 6.43
C GLU A 99 -4.97 4.15 6.31
N LEU A 100 -5.13 5.48 6.25
CA LEU A 100 -6.44 6.09 6.00
C LEU A 100 -6.96 5.81 4.59
N THR A 101 -6.06 5.62 3.63
CA THR A 101 -6.44 5.27 2.26
C THR A 101 -6.96 3.84 2.20
N HIS A 102 -6.31 2.87 2.86
CA HIS A 102 -6.86 1.53 3.02
C HIS A 102 -8.27 1.53 3.61
N MET A 103 -8.49 2.28 4.70
CA MET A 103 -9.82 2.40 5.28
C MET A 103 -10.87 2.89 4.26
N CYS A 104 -10.52 3.88 3.44
CA CYS A 104 -11.42 4.39 2.40
C CYS A 104 -11.66 3.35 1.31
N ASP A 105 -10.59 2.73 0.81
CA ASP A 105 -10.64 1.73 -0.26
C ASP A 105 -11.51 0.55 0.15
N TYR A 106 -11.32 0.00 1.35
CA TYR A 106 -12.11 -1.11 1.86
C TYR A 106 -13.58 -0.72 2.05
N LYS A 107 -13.84 0.49 2.57
CA LYS A 107 -15.22 0.99 2.70
C LYS A 107 -15.91 1.13 1.35
N ASP A 108 -15.22 1.68 0.36
CA ASP A 108 -15.78 1.84 -0.98
C ASP A 108 -15.91 0.50 -1.70
N TYR A 109 -14.98 -0.44 -1.53
CA TYR A 109 -15.08 -1.79 -2.08
C TYR A 109 -16.32 -2.50 -1.55
N ALA A 110 -16.50 -2.49 -0.22
CA ALA A 110 -17.65 -3.11 0.43
C ALA A 110 -18.97 -2.52 -0.08
N ARG A 111 -19.03 -1.20 -0.26
CA ARG A 111 -20.19 -0.50 -0.80
C ARG A 111 -20.47 -0.86 -2.27
N LEU A 112 -19.44 -0.86 -3.11
CA LEU A 112 -19.56 -1.14 -4.55
C LEU A 112 -19.97 -2.58 -4.84
N ASN A 113 -19.51 -3.52 -4.01
CA ASN A 113 -19.78 -4.94 -4.16
C ASN A 113 -20.90 -5.45 -3.25
N HIS A 114 -21.64 -4.53 -2.60
CA HIS A 114 -22.80 -4.83 -1.76
C HIS A 114 -22.53 -5.86 -0.65
N LEU A 115 -21.35 -5.81 -0.04
CA LEU A 115 -20.99 -6.71 1.05
C LEU A 115 -21.87 -6.45 2.28
N SER A 116 -22.23 -7.50 3.00
CA SER A 116 -22.96 -7.43 4.27
C SER A 116 -22.01 -7.45 5.48
N SER A 117 -20.79 -7.95 5.28
CA SER A 117 -19.70 -7.98 6.26
C SER A 117 -18.35 -7.78 5.57
N TYR A 118 -17.36 -7.21 6.28
CA TYR A 118 -15.99 -7.15 5.78
C TYR A 118 -15.29 -8.52 5.82
N GLU A 119 -15.81 -9.49 6.59
CA GLU A 119 -15.30 -10.88 6.58
C GLU A 119 -15.47 -11.53 5.20
N GLU A 120 -16.48 -11.13 4.43
CA GLU A 120 -16.72 -11.63 3.07
C GLU A 120 -15.52 -11.36 2.15
N LEU A 121 -14.74 -10.29 2.40
CA LEU A 121 -13.52 -10.02 1.65
C LEU A 121 -12.56 -11.20 1.73
N PHE A 122 -12.38 -11.79 2.91
CA PHE A 122 -11.38 -12.84 3.13
C PHE A 122 -11.89 -14.24 2.74
N SER A 123 -13.18 -14.35 2.44
CA SER A 123 -13.79 -15.59 1.96
C SER A 123 -13.66 -15.81 0.45
N ASN A 124 -13.40 -14.74 -0.31
CA ASN A 124 -13.27 -14.81 -1.77
C ASN A 124 -11.79 -14.59 -2.18
N PRO A 125 -11.14 -15.57 -2.82
CA PRO A 125 -9.73 -15.45 -3.23
C PRO A 125 -9.47 -14.31 -4.22
N GLU A 126 -10.46 -13.88 -5.01
CA GLU A 126 -10.27 -12.79 -5.98
C GLU A 126 -10.04 -11.43 -5.32
N THR A 127 -10.45 -11.27 -4.05
CA THR A 127 -10.28 -10.00 -3.32
C THR A 127 -8.82 -9.69 -3.03
N VAL A 128 -7.92 -10.68 -3.11
CA VAL A 128 -6.49 -10.44 -2.95
C VAL A 128 -5.95 -9.47 -4.02
N LEU A 129 -6.55 -9.46 -5.21
CA LEU A 129 -6.21 -8.50 -6.27
C LEU A 129 -6.62 -7.06 -5.88
N PHE A 130 -7.76 -6.92 -5.20
CA PHE A 130 -8.15 -5.66 -4.57
C PHE A 130 -7.18 -5.25 -3.46
N GLN A 131 -6.74 -6.19 -2.61
CA GLN A 131 -5.77 -5.91 -1.54
C GLN A 131 -4.46 -5.37 -2.14
N HIS A 132 -3.92 -6.03 -3.16
CA HIS A 132 -2.72 -5.57 -3.89
C HIS A 132 -2.91 -4.18 -4.51
N TRP A 133 -4.05 -3.92 -5.14
CA TRP A 133 -4.34 -2.59 -5.67
C TRP A 133 -4.46 -1.53 -4.56
N SER A 134 -5.07 -1.87 -3.43
CA SER A 134 -5.19 -0.96 -2.29
C SER A 134 -3.82 -0.59 -1.71
N GLU A 135 -2.85 -1.51 -1.67
CA GLU A 135 -1.45 -1.20 -1.31
C GLU A 135 -0.82 -0.18 -2.27
N TYR A 136 -1.02 -0.35 -3.57
CA TYR A 136 -0.59 0.63 -4.57
C TYR A 136 -1.24 2.00 -4.32
N HIS A 137 -2.55 2.03 -4.12
CA HIS A 137 -3.30 3.28 -3.95
C HIS A 137 -2.95 3.99 -2.65
N ALA A 138 -2.83 3.25 -1.55
CA ALA A 138 -2.41 3.72 -0.24
C ALA A 138 -1.00 4.28 -0.25
N GLU A 139 -0.03 3.55 -0.82
CA GLU A 139 1.34 4.03 -0.93
C GLU A 139 1.43 5.24 -1.86
N ARG A 140 0.61 5.33 -2.90
CA ARG A 140 0.60 6.48 -3.81
C ARG A 140 0.18 7.76 -3.07
N ARG A 141 -0.91 7.70 -2.28
CA ARG A 141 -1.38 8.84 -1.48
C ARG A 141 -0.43 9.15 -0.32
N GLY A 142 0.09 8.12 0.34
CA GLY A 142 1.10 8.24 1.39
C GLY A 142 2.36 8.93 0.89
N TYR A 143 2.93 8.47 -0.22
CA TYR A 143 4.14 9.02 -0.80
C TYR A 143 3.95 10.44 -1.32
N ALA A 144 2.79 10.76 -1.89
CA ALA A 144 2.47 12.15 -2.27
C ALA A 144 2.48 13.08 -1.05
N ALA A 145 1.93 12.65 0.09
CA ALA A 145 2.00 13.41 1.34
C ALA A 145 3.45 13.49 1.85
N TRP A 146 4.20 12.39 1.82
CA TRP A 146 5.62 12.37 2.17
C TRP A 146 6.41 13.41 1.39
N LEU A 147 6.32 13.42 0.05
CA LEU A 147 7.01 14.38 -0.82
C LEU A 147 6.63 15.82 -0.49
N LYS A 148 5.34 16.09 -0.30
CA LYS A 148 4.82 17.41 0.06
C LYS A 148 5.42 17.92 1.38
N HIS A 149 5.60 17.03 2.36
CA HIS A 149 6.12 17.39 3.68
C HIS A 149 7.64 17.38 3.76
N ARG A 150 8.32 16.54 2.95
CA ARG A 150 9.78 16.47 2.89
C ARG A 150 10.39 17.63 2.10
N TYR A 151 9.82 17.95 0.94
CA TYR A 151 10.36 18.96 0.02
C TYR A 151 9.49 20.21 -0.11
N GLY A 152 8.36 20.26 0.59
CA GLY A 152 7.43 21.38 0.58
C GLY A 152 6.34 21.29 -0.50
N VAL A 153 5.32 22.14 -0.35
CA VAL A 153 4.09 22.14 -1.17
C VAL A 153 4.34 22.55 -2.63
N GLN A 154 5.51 23.11 -2.92
CA GLN A 154 5.89 23.61 -4.24
C GLN A 154 6.84 22.67 -5.00
N LEU A 155 6.94 21.38 -4.64
CA LEU A 155 7.85 20.44 -5.31
C LEU A 155 7.73 20.47 -6.84
N LYS A 156 6.51 20.58 -7.39
CA LYS A 156 6.27 20.73 -8.84
C LYS A 156 6.97 21.96 -9.45
N TYR A 157 7.13 23.02 -8.67
CA TYR A 157 7.78 24.27 -9.05
C TYR A 157 9.24 24.35 -8.60
N SER A 158 9.73 23.36 -7.85
CA SER A 158 11.13 23.33 -7.40
C SER A 158 12.08 23.32 -8.60
N PRO A 159 13.15 24.15 -8.59
CA PRO A 159 14.22 24.05 -9.57
C PRO A 159 14.93 22.69 -9.53
N ASP A 160 15.07 22.06 -8.36
CA ASP A 160 15.77 20.77 -8.17
C ASP A 160 14.86 19.54 -8.31
N LYS A 161 13.62 19.68 -8.79
CA LYS A 161 12.68 18.54 -8.87
C LYS A 161 13.21 17.34 -9.67
N ILE A 162 14.07 17.58 -10.67
CA ILE A 162 14.70 16.51 -11.44
C ILE A 162 15.72 15.77 -10.56
N GLY A 163 16.62 16.49 -9.89
CA GLY A 163 17.61 15.88 -9.01
C GLY A 163 16.98 15.15 -7.82
N ILE A 164 15.88 15.68 -7.26
CA ILE A 164 15.08 14.99 -6.25
C ILE A 164 14.50 13.69 -6.82
N MET A 165 13.84 13.76 -7.97
CA MET A 165 13.23 12.59 -8.61
C MET A 165 14.26 11.51 -8.91
N GLU A 166 15.44 11.87 -9.42
CA GLU A 166 16.51 10.92 -9.71
C GLU A 166 17.01 10.21 -8.45
N ARG A 167 17.29 10.95 -7.37
CA ARG A 167 17.71 10.37 -6.08
C ARG A 167 16.66 9.42 -5.53
N GLU A 168 15.43 9.90 -5.43
CA GLU A 168 14.30 9.13 -4.90
C GLU A 168 14.02 7.87 -5.74
N THR A 169 14.04 7.99 -7.06
CA THR A 169 13.79 6.87 -7.97
C THR A 169 14.88 5.81 -7.83
N MET A 170 16.15 6.22 -7.79
CA MET A 170 17.28 5.29 -7.62
C MET A 170 17.25 4.54 -6.29
N ASP A 171 16.93 5.24 -5.19
CA ASP A 171 16.82 4.62 -3.87
C ASP A 171 15.65 3.63 -3.81
N ASN A 172 14.50 3.98 -4.42
CA ASN A 172 13.33 3.10 -4.51
C ASN A 172 13.60 1.84 -5.34
N ILE A 173 14.33 1.96 -6.46
CA ILE A 173 14.71 0.80 -7.29
C ILE A 173 15.68 -0.11 -6.54
N ARG A 174 16.67 0.46 -5.84
CA ARG A 174 17.62 -0.32 -5.04
C ARG A 174 16.89 -1.09 -3.96
N TYR A 175 16.02 -0.40 -3.20
CA TYR A 175 15.20 -1.01 -2.17
C TYR A 175 14.33 -2.14 -2.73
N TYR A 176 13.68 -1.91 -3.87
CA TYR A 176 12.92 -2.93 -4.58
C TYR A 176 13.80 -4.13 -4.96
N GLY A 177 14.97 -3.91 -5.56
CA GLY A 177 15.89 -4.99 -5.98
C GLY A 177 16.38 -5.86 -4.82
N GLU A 178 16.72 -5.24 -3.69
CA GLU A 178 17.13 -5.94 -2.46
C GLU A 178 16.04 -6.85 -1.90
N HIS A 179 14.78 -6.43 -1.99
CA HIS A 179 13.65 -7.16 -1.41
C HIS A 179 12.95 -8.10 -2.40
N TYR A 180 13.02 -7.82 -3.70
CA TYR A 180 12.45 -8.64 -4.76
C TYR A 180 13.26 -9.93 -5.01
N THR A 181 14.59 -9.88 -4.84
CA THR A 181 15.49 -11.00 -5.11
C THR A 181 15.67 -11.95 -3.92
N ASN A 182 15.24 -11.56 -2.71
CA ASN A 182 15.29 -12.43 -1.52
C ASN A 182 14.05 -13.35 -1.42
N THR A 183 13.83 -14.18 -2.44
CA THR A 183 12.66 -15.06 -2.57
C THR A 183 12.69 -16.28 -1.66
N ALA A 184 13.87 -16.63 -1.12
CA ALA A 184 14.06 -17.82 -0.28
C ALA A 184 13.35 -17.71 1.09
N GLU A 185 12.95 -16.51 1.49
CA GLU A 185 12.48 -16.24 2.84
C GLU A 185 10.99 -15.80 2.88
N TYR A 186 10.37 -15.39 1.75
CA TYR A 186 9.07 -14.68 1.80
C TYR A 186 8.04 -14.82 0.65
N GLY A 187 8.23 -15.70 -0.36
CA GLY A 187 7.19 -16.04 -1.34
C GLY A 187 6.81 -14.96 -2.39
N SER A 188 5.89 -15.30 -3.30
CA SER A 188 5.44 -14.46 -4.44
C SER A 188 4.58 -13.25 -4.05
N THR A 189 3.76 -13.38 -3.01
CA THR A 189 2.89 -12.31 -2.49
C THR A 189 3.69 -11.07 -2.08
N ARG A 190 4.89 -11.28 -1.52
CA ARG A 190 5.79 -10.18 -1.13
C ARG A 190 6.44 -9.48 -2.34
N GLN A 191 6.68 -10.20 -3.43
CA GLN A 191 7.15 -9.58 -4.68
C GLN A 191 6.10 -8.65 -5.28
N ILE A 192 4.83 -9.08 -5.26
CA ILE A 192 3.70 -8.25 -5.71
C ILE A 192 3.59 -7.01 -4.82
N TYR A 193 3.62 -7.16 -3.49
CA TYR A 193 3.59 -6.04 -2.54
C TYR A 193 4.68 -4.99 -2.82
N PHE A 194 5.95 -5.39 -2.95
CA PHE A 194 7.03 -4.44 -3.25
C PHE A 194 6.89 -3.82 -4.65
N THR A 195 6.31 -4.55 -5.60
CA THR A 195 5.99 -4.00 -6.91
C THR A 195 4.95 -2.90 -6.78
N MET A 196 3.85 -3.13 -6.05
CA MET A 196 2.80 -2.12 -5.81
C MET A 196 3.39 -0.84 -5.21
N HIS A 197 4.32 -0.96 -4.28
CA HIS A 197 5.00 0.20 -3.68
C HIS A 197 5.87 0.97 -4.67
N LEU A 198 6.69 0.26 -5.47
CA LEU A 198 7.50 0.90 -6.49
C LEU A 198 6.61 1.63 -7.50
N LEU A 199 5.57 0.95 -7.99
CA LEU A 199 4.61 1.51 -8.94
C LEU A 199 3.91 2.77 -8.41
N ALA A 200 3.51 2.73 -7.13
CA ALA A 200 2.86 3.84 -6.46
C ALA A 200 3.74 5.10 -6.45
N ARG A 201 5.00 4.95 -6.03
CA ARG A 201 5.97 6.06 -5.96
C ARG A 201 6.30 6.61 -7.34
N MET A 202 6.54 5.73 -8.32
CA MET A 202 6.80 6.14 -9.70
C MET A 202 5.60 6.87 -10.33
N SER A 203 4.37 6.49 -9.99
CA SER A 203 3.17 7.14 -10.52
C SER A 203 3.05 8.61 -10.09
N ILE A 204 3.51 8.96 -8.88
CA ILE A 204 3.56 10.36 -8.44
C ILE A 204 4.60 11.14 -9.24
N TRP A 205 5.79 10.57 -9.43
CA TRP A 205 6.81 11.21 -10.27
C TRP A 205 6.36 11.37 -11.71
N MET A 206 5.61 10.42 -12.27
CA MET A 206 5.06 10.51 -13.61
C MET A 206 4.04 11.65 -13.75
N GLN A 207 3.32 12.02 -12.67
CA GLN A 207 2.43 13.18 -12.66
C GLN A 207 3.19 14.52 -12.58
N ILE A 208 4.38 14.53 -11.97
CA ILE A 208 5.19 15.74 -11.78
C ILE A 208 6.12 15.98 -12.98
N LEU A 209 6.77 14.92 -13.47
CA LEU A 209 7.83 14.92 -14.49
C LEU A 209 7.63 13.75 -15.50
N PRO A 210 6.54 13.78 -16.30
CA PRO A 210 6.18 12.65 -17.16
C PRO A 210 7.27 12.28 -18.17
N TYR A 211 7.94 13.27 -18.76
CA TYR A 211 9.00 13.03 -19.75
C TYR A 211 10.23 12.37 -19.11
N GLN A 212 10.68 12.86 -17.95
CA GLN A 212 11.87 12.32 -17.28
C GLN A 212 11.63 10.91 -16.76
N VAL A 213 10.45 10.65 -16.19
CA VAL A 213 10.10 9.29 -15.73
C VAL A 213 9.96 8.33 -16.91
N SER A 214 9.34 8.77 -18.01
CA SER A 214 9.27 7.96 -19.23
C SER A 214 10.66 7.64 -19.79
N ASP A 215 11.59 8.59 -19.76
CA ASP A 215 12.98 8.39 -20.18
C ASP A 215 13.69 7.36 -19.28
N ILE A 216 13.54 7.46 -17.95
CA ILE A 216 14.09 6.46 -17.01
C ILE A 216 13.51 5.06 -17.27
N LEU A 217 12.20 4.95 -17.45
CA LEU A 217 11.52 3.68 -17.76
C LEU A 217 11.90 3.10 -19.12
N SER A 218 12.51 3.89 -20.00
CA SER A 218 13.01 3.46 -21.31
C SER A 218 14.47 2.97 -21.28
N LYS A 219 15.22 3.27 -20.21
CA LYS A 219 16.64 2.93 -20.06
C LYS A 219 16.84 1.59 -19.31
N GLU A 220 17.96 0.92 -19.55
CA GLU A 220 18.40 -0.24 -18.72
C GLU A 220 18.59 0.21 -17.26
N PRO A 221 18.11 -0.53 -16.23
CA PRO A 221 17.61 -1.92 -16.21
C PRO A 221 16.10 -2.10 -16.49
N PHE A 222 15.36 -1.06 -16.87
CA PHE A 222 13.91 -1.08 -17.11
C PHE A 222 13.45 -1.72 -18.45
N ASN A 223 14.40 -2.26 -19.20
CA ASN A 223 14.22 -2.85 -20.53
C ASN A 223 14.30 -4.40 -20.52
N TYR A 224 14.30 -5.02 -19.33
CA TYR A 224 14.28 -6.49 -19.16
C TYR A 224 12.86 -7.07 -19.26
N ARG A 225 12.72 -8.35 -19.68
CA ARG A 225 11.42 -9.06 -19.81
C ARG A 225 10.57 -8.99 -18.53
N GLY A 226 11.20 -9.00 -17.36
CA GLY A 226 10.55 -8.87 -16.04
C GLY A 226 9.94 -7.50 -15.73
N ILE A 227 9.91 -6.54 -16.66
CA ILE A 227 9.38 -5.18 -16.44
C ILE A 227 8.23 -4.86 -17.41
N ILE A 228 7.97 -5.71 -18.40
CA ILE A 228 6.82 -5.55 -19.32
C ILE A 228 5.51 -5.57 -18.53
N TRP A 229 5.36 -6.51 -17.60
CA TRP A 229 4.17 -6.59 -16.74
C TRP A 229 4.06 -5.41 -15.77
N ILE A 230 5.18 -4.92 -15.23
CA ILE A 230 5.24 -3.69 -14.41
C ILE A 230 4.71 -2.50 -15.23
N LYS A 231 5.15 -2.34 -16.49
CA LYS A 231 4.64 -1.30 -17.39
C LYS A 231 3.14 -1.46 -17.68
N LYS A 232 2.65 -2.69 -17.87
CA LYS A 232 1.22 -2.98 -18.04
C LYS A 232 0.41 -2.62 -16.79
N LEU A 233 0.89 -2.95 -15.59
CA LEU A 233 0.27 -2.55 -14.32
C LEU A 233 0.28 -1.03 -14.15
N MET A 234 1.40 -0.36 -14.44
CA MET A 234 1.46 1.11 -14.43
C MET A 234 0.40 1.72 -15.32
N TYR A 235 0.25 1.20 -16.54
CA TYR A 235 -0.76 1.67 -17.47
C TYR A 235 -2.17 1.44 -16.92
N LEU A 236 -2.48 0.24 -16.45
CA LEU A 236 -3.77 -0.12 -15.87
C LEU A 236 -4.16 0.83 -14.72
N PHE A 237 -3.27 1.01 -13.74
CA PHE A 237 -3.52 1.87 -12.59
C PHE A 237 -3.56 3.37 -12.93
N SER A 238 -2.84 3.79 -13.98
CA SER A 238 -2.94 5.16 -14.49
C SER A 238 -4.28 5.44 -15.18
N LYS A 239 -4.86 4.41 -15.80
CA LYS A 239 -6.14 4.47 -16.51
C LYS A 239 -7.32 4.42 -15.55
N TYR A 240 -7.20 3.64 -14.47
CA TYR A 240 -8.22 3.47 -13.43
C TYR A 240 -7.66 3.84 -12.04
N PRO A 241 -7.44 5.14 -11.77
CA PRO A 241 -6.77 5.61 -10.57
C PRO A 241 -7.59 5.49 -9.28
N GLU A 242 -8.92 5.37 -9.37
CA GLU A 242 -9.82 5.33 -8.21
C GLU A 242 -10.63 4.02 -8.21
N ILE A 243 -11.05 3.57 -7.04
CA ILE A 243 -11.71 2.26 -6.88
C ILE A 243 -12.99 2.12 -7.70
N GLY A 244 -13.80 3.18 -7.81
CA GLY A 244 -15.02 3.16 -8.61
C GLY A 244 -14.77 2.91 -10.11
N GLN A 245 -13.53 3.08 -10.57
CA GLN A 245 -13.10 2.73 -11.93
C GLN A 245 -12.40 1.38 -11.95
N MET A 246 -11.57 1.08 -10.94
CA MET A 246 -10.77 -0.15 -10.88
C MET A 246 -11.61 -1.39 -10.55
N ASN A 247 -12.79 -1.25 -9.93
CA ASN A 247 -13.58 -2.37 -9.40
C ASN A 247 -13.85 -3.48 -10.43
N ASP A 248 -14.11 -3.10 -11.69
CA ASP A 248 -14.41 -4.04 -12.77
C ASP A 248 -13.15 -4.58 -13.47
N HIS A 249 -11.96 -4.16 -13.02
CA HIS A 249 -10.68 -4.41 -13.68
C HIS A 249 -9.67 -5.16 -12.79
N PHE A 250 -10.04 -5.63 -11.59
CA PHE A 250 -9.12 -6.37 -10.73
C PHE A 250 -8.57 -7.63 -11.41
N MET A 251 -9.39 -8.33 -12.22
CA MET A 251 -8.94 -9.49 -12.98
C MET A 251 -7.87 -9.16 -14.04
N ASP A 252 -7.79 -7.92 -14.50
CA ASP A 252 -6.71 -7.49 -15.40
C ASP A 252 -5.34 -7.54 -14.69
N ILE A 253 -5.29 -7.32 -13.37
CA ILE A 253 -4.07 -7.51 -12.56
C ILE A 253 -3.62 -8.97 -12.65
N ALA A 254 -4.55 -9.89 -12.40
CA ALA A 254 -4.32 -11.32 -12.44
C ALA A 254 -3.77 -11.77 -13.81
N HIS A 255 -4.39 -11.32 -14.91
CA HIS A 255 -3.91 -11.62 -16.27
C HIS A 255 -2.48 -11.10 -16.51
N ILE A 256 -2.18 -9.87 -16.09
CA ILE A 256 -0.84 -9.28 -16.26
C ILE A 256 0.22 -10.04 -15.46
N VAL A 257 -0.10 -10.47 -14.23
CA VAL A 257 0.81 -11.26 -13.38
C VAL A 257 1.02 -12.67 -13.95
N ALA A 258 -0.06 -13.34 -14.38
CA ALA A 258 -0.01 -14.67 -14.99
C ALA A 258 0.88 -14.70 -16.24
N GLU A 259 0.71 -13.72 -17.14
CA GLU A 259 1.53 -13.60 -18.35
C GLU A 259 3.04 -13.48 -18.03
N ASN A 260 3.40 -12.81 -16.94
CA ASN A 260 4.79 -12.65 -16.54
C ASN A 260 5.39 -13.95 -15.98
N MET A 261 4.64 -14.64 -15.14
CA MET A 261 5.10 -15.81 -14.42
C MET A 261 4.86 -17.12 -15.18
N SER A 262 4.23 -17.07 -16.37
CA SER A 262 3.90 -18.23 -17.21
C SER A 262 3.04 -19.27 -16.46
N LEU A 263 2.12 -18.80 -15.63
CA LEU A 263 1.29 -19.61 -14.74
C LEU A 263 0.00 -20.06 -15.42
N THR A 264 -0.48 -21.25 -15.05
CA THR A 264 -1.87 -21.68 -15.24
C THR A 264 -2.82 -20.92 -14.32
N ARG A 265 -4.14 -21.07 -14.52
CA ARG A 265 -5.16 -20.38 -13.71
C ARG A 265 -5.12 -20.85 -12.25
N GLU A 266 -4.85 -22.12 -12.02
CA GLU A 266 -4.72 -22.72 -10.70
C GLU A 266 -3.45 -22.22 -10.00
N GLU A 267 -2.30 -22.20 -10.70
CA GLU A 267 -1.02 -21.69 -10.18
C GLU A 267 -1.05 -20.18 -9.91
N LEU A 268 -1.87 -19.43 -10.67
CA LEU A 268 -2.04 -17.99 -10.44
C LEU A 268 -2.56 -17.71 -9.03
N TRP A 269 -3.57 -18.46 -8.58
CA TRP A 269 -4.17 -18.23 -7.27
C TRP A 269 -3.19 -18.54 -6.14
N GLU A 270 -2.36 -19.58 -6.27
CA GLU A 270 -1.28 -19.87 -5.32
C GLU A 270 -0.22 -18.76 -5.24
N VAL A 271 -0.05 -18.00 -6.33
CA VAL A 271 0.96 -16.94 -6.43
C VAL A 271 0.46 -15.60 -5.90
N VAL A 272 -0.82 -15.29 -6.10
CA VAL A 272 -1.40 -14.01 -5.69
C VAL A 272 -1.98 -14.01 -4.28
N SER A 273 -2.34 -15.19 -3.73
CA SER A 273 -2.81 -15.39 -2.36
C SER A 273 -1.66 -15.35 -1.34
#